data_AF-A0A7C1PSI8-F1
#
_entry.id   AF-A0A7C1PSI8-F1
#
_cell.length_a   1.000
_cell.length_b   1.000
_cell.length_c   1.000
_cell.angle_alpha   90.00
_cell.angle_beta   90.00
_cell.angle_gamma   90.00
#
_symmetry.space_group_name_H-M   'P 1'
#
loop_
_entity.id
_entity.type
_entity.pdbx_description
1 polymer ?
#
loop_
_entity_poly.entity_id
_entity_poly.type
_entity_poly.pdbx_seq_one_letter_code
_entity_poly.pdbx_strand_id
1 'polypeptide(L)'
;MFPTIPIGYSGHEIGLAPTWSAVTLGASFVERHITLDRAMWGTDQAASVEIIGMHRLIRNIKDIEKAMGDGVKRVYESEQSSLRKLRR
;
A
#
# COMPACT_ATOMS: atom_id res chain seq x y z
N MET A 1 -4.98 20.26 -13.44
CA MET A 1 -4.40 18.94 -13.13
C MET A 1 -2.92 18.97 -13.53
N PHE A 2 -2.03 18.29 -12.80
CA PHE A 2 -0.57 18.34 -13.02
C PHE A 2 -0.06 16.99 -13.58
N PRO A 3 -0.28 16.70 -14.88
CA PRO A 3 -0.12 15.35 -15.43
C PRO A 3 1.33 14.83 -15.47
N THR A 4 2.32 15.71 -15.42
CA THR A 4 3.75 15.36 -15.49
C THR A 4 4.45 15.43 -14.14
N ILE A 5 3.74 15.82 -13.08
CA ILE A 5 4.32 16.02 -11.76
C ILE A 5 4.03 14.77 -10.91
N PRO A 6 5.06 14.12 -10.32
CA PRO A 6 4.83 12.99 -9.42
C PRO A 6 4.02 13.46 -8.21
N ILE A 7 2.95 12.72 -7.89
CA ILE A 7 2.09 13.00 -6.75
C ILE A 7 2.39 11.99 -5.66
N GLY A 8 2.56 12.44 -4.42
CA GLY A 8 2.79 11.57 -3.26
C GLY A 8 1.77 11.79 -2.15
N TYR A 9 1.92 11.03 -1.07
CA TYR A 9 1.06 11.09 0.11
C TYR A 9 1.89 11.14 1.41
N SER A 10 1.71 12.20 2.20
CA SER A 10 2.21 12.27 3.58
C SER A 10 1.04 12.09 4.53
N GLY A 11 1.12 11.07 5.38
CA GLY A 11 0.02 10.68 6.28
C GLY A 11 0.40 10.85 7.74
N HIS A 12 -0.56 11.36 8.54
CA HIS A 12 -0.43 11.58 9.98
C HIS A 12 -1.49 10.81 10.79
N GLU A 13 -2.23 9.92 10.14
CA GLU A 13 -3.29 9.13 10.77
C GLU A 13 -2.77 7.92 11.57
N ILE A 14 -3.60 7.38 12.46
CA ILE A 14 -3.30 6.11 13.13
C ILE A 14 -3.62 4.94 12.18
N GLY A 15 -2.61 4.10 11.93
CA GLY A 15 -2.72 2.94 11.05
C GLY A 15 -2.02 3.14 9.71
N LEU A 16 -2.18 2.19 8.80
CA LEU A 16 -1.44 2.14 7.53
C LEU A 16 -2.35 2.10 6.29
N ALA A 17 -3.66 1.91 6.49
CA ALA A 17 -4.60 1.72 5.40
C ALA A 17 -4.67 2.93 4.46
N PRO A 18 -4.71 4.19 4.93
CA PRO A 18 -4.74 5.33 4.01
C PRO A 18 -3.46 5.47 3.18
N THR A 19 -2.28 5.21 3.75
CA THR A 19 -1.04 5.13 2.96
C THR A 19 -1.09 4.04 1.88
N TRP A 20 -1.60 2.85 2.21
CA TRP A 20 -1.77 1.79 1.20
C TRP A 20 -2.75 2.17 0.10
N SER A 21 -3.89 2.77 0.46
CA SER A 21 -4.87 3.28 -0.51
C SER A 21 -4.26 4.34 -1.42
N ALA A 22 -3.43 5.25 -0.89
CA ALA A 22 -2.74 6.25 -1.69
C ALA A 22 -1.83 5.61 -2.74
N VAL A 23 -1.08 4.56 -2.37
CA VAL A 23 -0.25 3.79 -3.32
C VAL A 23 -1.12 3.14 -4.40
N THR A 24 -2.23 2.51 -4.03
CA THR A 24 -3.18 1.93 -5.00
C THR A 24 -3.73 2.97 -5.98
N LEU A 25 -3.91 4.22 -5.54
CA LEU A 25 -4.35 5.34 -6.36
C LEU A 25 -3.23 5.99 -7.20
N GLY A 26 -2.00 5.49 -7.10
CA GLY A 26 -0.87 5.94 -7.91
C GLY A 26 0.08 6.93 -7.23
N ALA A 27 0.06 7.04 -5.90
CA ALA A 27 1.07 7.82 -5.18
C ALA A 27 2.48 7.29 -5.50
N SER A 28 3.34 8.16 -6.02
CA SER A 28 4.72 7.85 -6.43
C SER A 28 5.70 7.82 -5.26
N PHE A 29 5.35 8.43 -4.13
CA PHE A 29 6.10 8.39 -2.88
C PHE A 29 5.15 8.54 -1.70
N VAL A 30 5.54 7.98 -0.55
CA VAL A 30 4.80 8.07 0.69
C VAL A 30 5.70 8.50 1.85
N GLU A 31 5.14 9.25 2.79
CA GLU A 31 5.84 9.74 3.97
C GLU A 31 5.03 9.41 5.24
N ARG A 32 5.75 8.99 6.28
CA ARG A 32 5.23 8.65 7.61
C ARG A 32 6.25 9.02 8.67
N HIS A 33 5.78 9.54 9.79
CA HIS A 33 6.60 9.65 10.99
C HIS A 33 6.90 8.25 11.53
N ILE A 34 8.13 8.07 12.01
CA ILE A 34 8.60 6.81 12.61
C ILE A 34 8.98 7.04 14.07
N THR A 35 8.68 6.06 14.92
CA THR A 35 9.08 6.08 16.32
C THR A 35 9.61 4.72 16.78
N LEU A 36 10.38 4.71 17.86
CA LEU A 36 10.77 3.49 18.55
C LEU A 36 9.66 2.99 19.48
N ASP A 37 8.90 3.91 20.09
CA ASP A 37 7.79 3.62 21.00
C ASP A 37 6.84 4.84 21.04
N ARG A 38 5.55 4.59 20.80
CA ARG A 38 4.49 5.61 20.79
C ARG A 38 4.26 6.29 22.14
N ALA A 39 4.70 5.67 23.23
CA ALA A 39 4.62 6.22 24.59
C ALA A 39 5.77 7.19 24.92
N MET A 40 6.74 7.37 24.01
CA MET A 40 7.80 8.36 24.20
C MET A 40 7.25 9.78 24.29
N TRP A 41 8.07 10.68 24.84
CA TRP A 41 7.73 12.09 24.93
C TRP A 41 7.69 12.75 23.53
N GLY A 42 6.75 13.68 23.36
CA GLY A 42 6.53 14.41 22.12
C GLY A 42 5.14 14.16 21.54
N THR A 43 4.54 15.20 20.96
CA THR A 43 3.17 15.17 20.45
C THR A 43 2.99 14.25 19.24
N ASP A 44 4.05 14.05 18.46
CA ASP A 44 3.97 13.26 17.22
C ASP A 44 4.14 11.75 17.48
N GLN A 45 4.59 11.34 18.66
CA GLN A 45 4.91 9.95 18.97
C GLN A 45 3.68 9.05 18.85
N ALA A 46 2.54 9.47 19.41
CA ALA A 46 1.31 8.69 19.42
C ALA A 46 0.76 8.39 18.02
N ALA A 47 0.96 9.31 17.07
CA ALA A 47 0.53 9.16 15.68
C ALA A 47 1.56 8.45 14.79
N SER A 48 2.83 8.39 15.23
CA SER A 48 3.94 7.80 14.48
C SER A 48 3.82 6.28 14.29
N VAL A 49 4.54 5.76 13.30
CA VAL A 49 4.61 4.33 13.00
C VAL A 49 5.81 3.73 13.73
N GLU A 50 5.60 2.67 14.49
CA GLU A 50 6.72 1.92 15.09
C GLU A 50 7.48 1.11 14.05
N ILE A 51 8.71 0.70 14.35
CA ILE A 51 9.59 -0.04 13.42
C ILE A 51 8.91 -1.26 12.78
N ILE A 52 8.19 -2.07 13.56
CA ILE A 52 7.46 -3.23 13.04
C ILE A 52 6.34 -2.80 12.08
N GLY A 53 5.65 -1.70 12.40
CA GLY A 53 4.65 -1.08 11.54
C GLY A 53 5.26 -0.60 10.22
N MET A 54 6.47 -0.04 10.25
CA MET A 54 7.17 0.42 9.05
C MET A 54 7.57 -0.75 8.14
N HIS A 55 8.04 -1.86 8.70
CA HIS A 55 8.27 -3.08 7.93
C HIS A 55 6.98 -3.62 7.29
N ARG A 56 5.85 -3.57 8.02
CA ARG A 56 4.54 -3.97 7.49
C ARG A 56 4.07 -3.04 6.37
N LEU A 57 4.30 -1.73 6.52
CA LEU A 57 3.99 -0.73 5.50
C LEU A 57 4.70 -1.08 4.19
N ILE A 58 6.03 -1.25 4.24
CA ILE A 58 6.86 -1.54 3.06
C ILE A 58 6.49 -2.88 2.43
N ARG A 59 6.31 -3.94 3.23
CA ARG A 59 5.94 -5.27 2.72
C ARG A 59 4.63 -5.22 1.95
N ASN A 60 3.61 -4.61 2.55
CA ASN A 60 2.29 -4.56 1.94
C ASN A 60 2.25 -3.65 0.71
N ILE A 61 3.06 -2.57 0.66
CA ILE A 61 3.22 -1.77 -0.57
C ILE A 61 3.72 -2.66 -1.71
N LYS A 62 4.77 -3.47 -1.48
CA LYS A 62 5.29 -4.39 -2.50
C LYS A 62 4.26 -5.45 -2.92
N ASP A 63 3.50 -5.97 -1.97
CA ASP A 63 2.43 -6.94 -2.27
C ASP A 63 1.31 -6.28 -3.11
N ILE A 64 0.95 -5.03 -2.81
CA ILE A 64 -0.03 -4.23 -3.58
C ILE A 64 0.48 -3.98 -4.99
N GLU A 65 1.73 -3.52 -5.16
CA GLU A 65 2.33 -3.29 -6.48
C GLU A 65 2.31 -4.57 -7.33
N LYS A 66 2.64 -5.72 -6.73
CA LYS A 66 2.56 -7.01 -7.39
C LYS A 66 1.13 -7.42 -7.74
N ALA A 67 0.17 -7.18 -6.86
CA ALA A 67 -1.23 -7.53 -7.04
C ALA A 67 -1.93 -6.67 -8.11
N MET A 68 -1.55 -5.40 -8.24
CA MET A 68 -2.10 -4.48 -9.25
C MET A 68 -1.81 -4.95 -10.68
N GLY A 69 -0.68 -5.61 -10.90
CA GLY A 69 -0.31 -6.15 -12.21
C GLY A 69 -0.28 -5.07 -13.29
N ASP A 70 -0.68 -5.41 -14.50
CA ASP A 70 -0.71 -4.50 -15.65
C ASP A 70 -2.10 -3.91 -15.96
N GLY A 71 -3.08 -4.16 -15.09
CA GLY A 71 -4.47 -3.71 -15.27
C GLY A 71 -5.24 -4.41 -16.38
N VAL A 72 -4.66 -5.39 -17.07
CA VAL A 72 -5.33 -6.11 -18.16
C VAL A 72 -5.82 -7.47 -17.69
N LYS A 73 -7.14 -7.60 -17.59
CA LYS A 73 -7.79 -8.87 -17.24
C LYS A 73 -7.57 -9.92 -18.33
N ARG A 74 -7.01 -11.07 -17.96
CA ARG A 74 -6.79 -12.23 -18.86
C ARG A 74 -7.14 -13.52 -18.13
N VAL A 75 -7.40 -14.58 -18.90
CA VAL A 75 -7.49 -15.95 -18.36
C VAL A 75 -6.10 -16.54 -18.42
N TYR A 76 -5.54 -16.91 -17.28
CA TYR A 76 -4.26 -17.58 -17.22
C TYR A 76 -4.39 -19.04 -17.62
N GLU A 77 -3.30 -19.63 -18.13
CA GLU A 77 -3.28 -21.05 -18.53
C GLU A 77 -3.69 -21.98 -17.37
N SER A 78 -3.26 -21.65 -16.15
CA SER A 78 -3.64 -22.34 -14.91
C SER A 78 -5.15 -22.32 -14.64
N GLU A 79 -5.86 -21.29 -15.11
CA GLU A 79 -7.30 -21.10 -14.89
C GLU A 79 -8.17 -21.85 -15.92
N GLN A 80 -7.60 -22.28 -17.06
CA GLN A 80 -8.34 -22.95 -18.14
C GLN A 80 -9.08 -24.20 -17.67
N SER A 81 -8.46 -25.00 -16.78
CA SER A 81 -9.07 -26.22 -16.26
C SER A 81 -10.30 -25.93 -15.39
N SER A 82 -10.21 -24.90 -14.52
CA SER A 82 -11.30 -24.44 -13.67
C SER A 82 -12.44 -23.84 -14.50
N LEU A 83 -12.10 -23.05 -15.50
CA LEU A 83 -13.06 -22.42 -16.42
C LEU A 83 -13.89 -23.48 -17.18
N ARG A 84 -13.24 -24.56 -17.68
CA ARG A 84 -13.95 -25.68 -18.32
C ARG A 84 -14.86 -26.45 -17.36
N LYS A 85 -14.46 -26.62 -16.09
CA LYS A 85 -15.25 -27.33 -15.08
C LYS A 85 -16.50 -26.56 -14.64
N LEU A 86 -16.38 -25.23 -14.50
CA LEU A 86 -17.42 -24.38 -13.91
C LEU A 86 -18.41 -23.80 -14.93
N ARG A 87 -18.07 -23.76 -16.22
CA ARG A 87 -18.99 -23.41 -17.30
C ARG A 87 -19.77 -24.66 -17.74
N ARG A 88 -20.75 -25.07 -16.94
CA ARG A 88 -21.82 -25.98 -17.35
C ARG A 88 -23.10 -25.18 -17.55
#